data_AF-B1MYD4-F1
#
_entry.id   AF-B1MYD4-F1
#
_cell.length_a   1.000
_cell.length_b   1.000
_cell.length_c   1.000
_cell.angle_alpha   90.00
_cell.angle_beta   90.00
_cell.angle_gamma   90.00
#
_symmetry.space_group_name_H-M   'P 1'
#
loop_
_entity.id
_entity.type
_entity.pdbx_description
1 polymer ?
#
loop_
_entity_poly.entity_id
_entity_poly.type
_entity_poly.pdbx_seq_one_letter_code
_entity_poly.pdbx_strand_id
1 'polypeptide(L)'
;MKLHTLGPTGTDSQRAAMHFITTQKIVLHDSFEEIFLHLDDYVGDQLIVPVAFKSNRLPELNWADINYSEWQRLAIVTTFALPLLTLSLVENTKFKRNVAIIHAATEGLLLRYLREQGLDNAWGPSVVFSPSKPVALAGFINDQNRFTIVSEEQFLKLPESEDPKYQVRQSLQPQMVWVVYQIK
;
A
#
# COMPACT_ATOMS: atom_id res chain seq x y z
N MET A 1 11.77 -18.56 16.54
CA MET A 1 10.57 -18.12 15.81
C MET A 1 10.82 -16.73 15.25
N LYS A 2 10.72 -16.60 13.93
CA LYS A 2 10.79 -15.34 13.18
C LYS A 2 9.39 -14.91 12.78
N LEU A 3 9.23 -13.60 12.51
CA LEU A 3 8.03 -13.03 11.92
C LEU A 3 8.40 -12.40 10.58
N HIS A 4 7.97 -13.03 9.50
CA HIS A 4 8.21 -12.63 8.12
C HIS A 4 7.18 -11.60 7.70
N THR A 5 7.62 -10.54 7.02
CA THR A 5 6.74 -9.52 6.44
C THR A 5 7.45 -8.76 5.32
N LEU A 6 6.69 -7.91 4.62
CA LEU A 6 7.21 -7.02 3.60
C LEU A 6 8.03 -5.88 4.21
N GLY A 7 9.21 -5.64 3.62
CA GLY A 7 10.05 -4.49 3.85
C GLY A 7 9.91 -3.41 2.75
N PRO A 8 10.81 -2.42 2.72
CA PRO A 8 11.88 -2.17 3.68
C PRO A 8 11.34 -1.60 5.01
N THR A 9 12.27 -1.17 5.88
CA THR A 9 11.95 -0.38 7.08
C THR A 9 11.12 0.87 6.73
N GLY A 10 10.17 1.22 7.59
CA GLY A 10 9.26 2.36 7.43
C GLY A 10 7.95 2.03 6.72
N THR A 11 7.74 0.78 6.31
CA THR A 11 6.47 0.36 5.69
C THR A 11 5.38 0.07 6.74
N ASP A 12 4.12 0.12 6.28
CA ASP A 12 2.98 -0.33 7.08
C ASP A 12 3.14 -1.77 7.57
N SER A 13 3.73 -2.63 6.75
CA SER A 13 3.97 -4.04 7.04
C SER A 13 4.98 -4.24 8.19
N GLN A 14 6.07 -3.47 8.20
CA GLN A 14 6.99 -3.47 9.34
C GLN A 14 6.29 -2.95 10.61
N ARG A 15 5.52 -1.86 10.50
CA ARG A 15 4.83 -1.29 11.67
C ARG A 15 3.80 -2.25 12.25
N ALA A 16 3.06 -2.98 11.41
CA ALA A 16 2.16 -4.04 11.83
C ALA A 16 2.91 -5.19 12.51
N ALA A 17 4.06 -5.60 11.97
CA ALA A 17 4.92 -6.59 12.62
C ALA A 17 5.38 -6.10 14.00
N MET A 18 5.90 -4.87 14.10
CA MET A 18 6.31 -4.26 15.38
C MET A 18 5.17 -4.16 16.40
N HIS A 19 3.94 -3.91 15.93
CA HIS A 19 2.75 -3.89 16.78
C HIS A 19 2.40 -5.28 17.32
N PHE A 20 2.62 -6.33 16.52
CA PHE A 20 2.26 -7.70 16.86
C PHE A 20 3.33 -8.45 17.67
N ILE A 21 4.63 -8.19 17.42
CA ILE A 21 5.70 -8.99 18.02
C ILE A 21 5.63 -9.00 19.55
N THR A 22 5.99 -10.14 20.12
CA THR A 22 6.26 -10.28 21.55
C THR A 22 7.70 -10.69 21.77
N THR A 23 8.10 -11.82 21.16
CA THR A 23 9.44 -12.41 21.30
C THR A 23 10.08 -12.76 19.95
N GLN A 24 9.34 -12.62 18.85
CA GLN A 24 9.79 -12.93 17.49
C GLN A 24 10.86 -11.95 17.01
N LYS A 25 11.79 -12.44 16.18
CA LYS A 25 12.67 -11.59 15.36
C LYS A 25 11.98 -11.27 14.03
N ILE A 26 11.82 -9.98 13.71
CA ILE A 26 11.25 -9.55 12.42
C ILE A 26 12.26 -9.83 11.29
N VAL A 27 11.76 -10.40 10.20
CA VAL A 27 12.48 -10.56 8.92
C VAL A 27 11.73 -9.81 7.84
N LEU A 28 12.42 -8.89 7.19
CA LEU A 28 11.87 -8.05 6.12
C LEU A 28 12.29 -8.63 4.77
N HIS A 29 11.30 -8.82 3.89
CA HIS A 29 11.47 -9.32 2.53
C HIS A 29 11.19 -8.24 1.50
N ASP A 30 11.69 -8.42 0.27
CA ASP A 30 11.48 -7.44 -0.80
C ASP A 30 10.06 -7.49 -1.36
N SER A 31 9.38 -8.64 -1.21
CA SER A 31 8.02 -8.85 -1.70
C SER A 31 7.31 -9.94 -0.89
N PHE A 32 5.98 -9.92 -0.85
CA PHE A 32 5.23 -11.03 -0.25
C PHE A 32 5.32 -12.28 -1.11
N GLU A 33 5.43 -12.12 -2.42
CA GLU A 33 5.58 -13.18 -3.41
C GLU A 33 6.83 -14.02 -3.14
N GLU A 34 7.94 -13.38 -2.77
CA GLU A 34 9.16 -14.09 -2.34
C GLU A 34 8.87 -14.99 -1.13
N ILE A 35 8.11 -14.50 -0.15
CA ILE A 35 7.76 -15.27 1.04
C ILE A 35 6.88 -16.47 0.65
N PHE A 36 5.86 -16.24 -0.17
CA PHE A 36 4.93 -17.29 -0.59
C PHE A 36 5.60 -18.39 -1.43
N LEU A 37 6.61 -18.04 -2.23
CA LEU A 37 7.38 -19.00 -3.02
C LEU A 37 8.28 -19.90 -2.16
N HIS A 38 8.65 -19.46 -0.95
CA HIS A 38 9.60 -20.15 -0.07
C HIS A 38 9.00 -20.53 1.29
N LEU A 39 7.67 -20.72 1.39
CA LEU A 39 7.04 -21.08 2.67
C LEU A 39 7.65 -22.33 3.32
N ASP A 40 8.10 -23.31 2.53
CA ASP A 40 8.72 -24.54 3.04
C ASP A 40 10.05 -24.26 3.78
N ASP A 41 10.75 -23.18 3.43
CA ASP A 41 11.98 -22.76 4.11
C ASP A 41 11.70 -22.09 5.47
N TYR A 42 10.43 -21.72 5.72
CA TYR A 42 9.99 -20.94 6.88
C TYR A 42 9.04 -21.72 7.79
N VAL A 43 8.99 -23.05 7.66
CA VAL A 43 8.18 -23.93 8.53
C VAL A 43 8.49 -23.66 10.00
N GLY A 44 7.44 -23.46 10.79
CA GLY A 44 7.53 -23.14 12.22
C GLY A 44 7.67 -21.64 12.52
N ASP A 45 7.94 -20.80 11.53
CA ASP A 45 7.92 -19.35 11.67
C ASP A 45 6.51 -18.76 11.39
N GLN A 46 6.36 -17.45 11.59
CA GLN A 46 5.11 -16.74 11.38
C GLN A 46 5.21 -15.74 10.23
N LEU A 47 4.10 -15.45 9.59
CA LEU A 47 3.97 -14.48 8.51
C LEU A 47 2.84 -13.50 8.83
N ILE A 48 3.05 -12.21 8.65
CA ILE A 48 2.00 -11.19 8.75
C ILE A 48 1.73 -10.55 7.39
N VAL A 49 0.47 -10.52 6.97
CA VAL A 49 0.04 -10.01 5.65
C VAL A 49 -1.18 -9.09 5.83
N PRO A 50 -1.27 -7.95 5.12
CA PRO A 50 -2.49 -7.15 5.10
C PRO A 50 -3.56 -7.81 4.23
N VAL A 51 -4.82 -7.76 4.65
CA VAL A 51 -5.95 -8.30 3.87
C VAL A 51 -6.11 -7.61 2.51
N ALA A 52 -5.63 -6.38 2.37
CA ALA A 52 -5.63 -5.65 1.10
C ALA A 52 -4.43 -5.96 0.19
N PHE A 53 -3.60 -6.96 0.52
CA PHE A 53 -2.49 -7.36 -0.35
C PHE A 53 -3.00 -7.72 -1.76
N LYS A 54 -2.36 -7.11 -2.75
CA LYS A 54 -2.46 -7.42 -4.17
C LYS A 54 -1.04 -7.44 -4.74
N SER A 55 -0.70 -8.48 -5.46
CA SER A 55 0.59 -8.59 -6.12
C SER A 55 0.69 -7.60 -7.27
N ASN A 56 1.85 -6.95 -7.38
CA ASN A 56 2.18 -6.09 -8.52
C ASN A 56 2.89 -6.87 -9.64
N ARG A 57 3.27 -8.14 -9.39
CA ARG A 57 3.96 -9.02 -10.34
C ARG A 57 3.02 -10.04 -10.96
N LEU A 58 2.06 -10.53 -10.18
CA LEU A 58 1.10 -11.56 -10.53
C LEU A 58 -0.31 -10.98 -10.30
N PRO A 59 -0.95 -10.34 -11.29
CA PRO A 59 -2.19 -9.58 -11.09
C PRO A 59 -3.34 -10.39 -10.46
N GLU A 60 -3.36 -11.70 -10.69
CA GLU A 60 -4.34 -12.65 -10.15
C GLU A 60 -4.02 -13.10 -8.72
N LEU A 61 -2.89 -12.68 -8.13
CA LEU A 61 -2.49 -13.06 -6.79
C LEU A 61 -2.84 -11.95 -5.80
N ASN A 62 -3.87 -12.16 -5.00
CA ASN A 62 -4.21 -11.29 -3.87
C ASN A 62 -4.30 -12.10 -2.56
N TRP A 63 -4.57 -11.42 -1.46
CA TRP A 63 -4.70 -12.07 -0.16
C TRP A 63 -5.74 -13.19 -0.12
N ALA A 64 -6.88 -13.02 -0.78
CA ALA A 64 -7.94 -14.04 -0.79
C ALA A 64 -7.46 -15.31 -1.49
N ASP A 65 -6.77 -15.18 -2.62
CA ASP A 65 -6.23 -16.33 -3.35
C ASP A 65 -5.23 -17.11 -2.51
N ILE A 66 -4.27 -16.40 -1.87
CA ILE A 66 -3.32 -17.02 -0.93
C ILE A 66 -4.04 -17.72 0.22
N ASN A 67 -5.05 -17.08 0.80
CA ASN A 67 -5.77 -17.62 1.94
C ASN A 67 -6.50 -18.93 1.58
N TYR A 68 -7.00 -19.05 0.34
CA TYR A 68 -7.63 -20.27 -0.14
C TYR A 68 -6.64 -21.31 -0.69
N SER A 69 -5.56 -20.90 -1.37
CA SER A 69 -4.62 -21.84 -2.00
C SER A 69 -3.67 -22.45 -0.98
N GLU A 70 -3.19 -21.66 -0.01
CA GLU A 70 -2.17 -22.06 0.95
C GLU A 70 -2.75 -22.55 2.29
N TRP A 71 -4.06 -22.82 2.38
CA TRP A 71 -4.73 -23.19 3.65
C TRP A 71 -4.12 -24.41 4.37
N GLN A 72 -3.46 -25.31 3.62
CA GLN A 72 -2.75 -26.45 4.20
C GLN A 72 -1.39 -26.07 4.80
N ARG A 73 -0.73 -25.04 4.28
CA ARG A 73 0.62 -24.57 4.67
C ARG A 73 0.57 -23.37 5.61
N LEU A 74 -0.53 -22.61 5.63
CA LEU A 74 -0.74 -21.44 6.46
C LEU A 74 -1.96 -21.62 7.36
N ALA A 75 -1.78 -21.52 8.67
CA ALA A 75 -2.89 -21.43 9.64
C ALA A 75 -3.01 -20.02 10.20
N ILE A 76 -4.20 -19.44 10.17
CA ILE A 76 -4.47 -18.16 10.84
C ILE A 76 -4.32 -18.36 12.35
N VAL A 77 -3.43 -17.58 12.96
CA VAL A 77 -3.22 -17.51 14.41
C VAL A 77 -4.10 -16.44 15.03
N THR A 78 -4.11 -15.26 14.43
CA THR A 78 -4.91 -14.11 14.89
C THR A 78 -5.08 -13.08 13.80
N THR A 79 -5.99 -12.14 14.04
CA THR A 79 -6.21 -10.96 13.21
C THR A 79 -6.30 -9.71 14.08
N PHE A 80 -5.81 -8.59 13.59
CA PHE A 80 -5.97 -7.30 14.27
C PHE A 80 -6.14 -6.16 13.27
N ALA A 81 -6.69 -5.04 13.73
CA ALA A 81 -6.78 -3.81 12.95
C ALA A 81 -5.71 -2.83 13.39
N LEU A 82 -5.03 -2.20 12.42
CA LEU A 82 -4.08 -1.12 12.67
C LEU A 82 -4.29 -0.03 11.60
N PRO A 83 -4.45 1.25 11.97
CA PRO A 83 -4.53 2.34 11.00
C PRO A 83 -3.26 2.38 10.17
N LEU A 84 -3.37 2.53 8.85
CA LEU A 84 -2.22 2.74 7.95
C LEU A 84 -1.50 4.07 8.27
N LEU A 85 -0.28 4.21 7.74
CA LEU A 85 0.40 5.50 7.71
C LEU A 85 -0.48 6.49 6.93
N THR A 86 -0.49 7.74 7.38
CA THR A 86 -1.30 8.77 6.77
C THR A 86 -0.94 8.92 5.29
N LEU A 87 -1.96 8.89 4.44
CA LEU A 87 -1.85 9.12 3.01
C LEU A 87 -2.39 10.52 2.71
N SER A 88 -1.75 11.24 1.82
CA SER A 88 -2.26 12.51 1.29
C SER A 88 -2.75 12.32 -0.14
N LEU A 89 -3.97 12.75 -0.42
CA LEU A 89 -4.42 13.01 -1.78
C LEU A 89 -3.97 14.40 -2.17
N VAL A 90 -3.03 14.49 -3.11
CA VAL A 90 -2.41 15.75 -3.53
C VAL A 90 -2.91 16.11 -4.92
N GLU A 91 -3.33 17.37 -5.10
CA GLU A 91 -3.65 17.95 -6.40
C GLU A 91 -2.56 18.93 -6.85
N ASN A 92 -2.10 18.81 -8.08
CA ASN A 92 -1.40 19.88 -8.78
C ASN A 92 -2.44 20.78 -9.47
N THR A 93 -2.69 21.95 -8.91
CA THR A 93 -3.65 22.94 -9.44
C THR A 93 -3.20 23.56 -10.78
N LYS A 94 -1.92 23.39 -11.15
CA LYS A 94 -1.33 23.83 -12.42
C LYS A 94 -0.86 22.63 -13.26
N PHE A 95 -1.62 21.55 -13.25
CA PHE A 95 -1.30 20.33 -13.99
C PHE A 95 -1.17 20.60 -15.50
N LYS A 96 -0.26 19.87 -16.15
CA LYS A 96 -0.15 19.82 -17.63
C LYS A 96 -0.90 18.63 -18.21
N ARG A 97 -1.07 17.58 -17.41
CA ARG A 97 -1.76 16.34 -17.78
C ARG A 97 -2.90 16.09 -16.81
N ASN A 98 -4.13 15.97 -17.33
CA ASN A 98 -5.30 15.62 -16.52
C ASN A 98 -5.29 14.11 -16.22
N VAL A 99 -4.31 13.69 -15.42
CA VAL A 99 -4.05 12.30 -15.06
C VAL A 99 -3.97 12.21 -13.54
N ALA A 100 -4.56 11.15 -12.99
CA ALA A 100 -4.35 10.74 -11.62
C ALA A 100 -3.45 9.50 -11.62
N ILE A 101 -2.22 9.63 -11.14
CA ILE A 101 -1.25 8.53 -11.05
C ILE A 101 -1.18 8.02 -9.61
N ILE A 102 -1.57 6.77 -9.40
CA ILE A 102 -1.70 6.17 -8.07
C ILE A 102 -1.26 4.71 -8.04
N HIS A 103 -1.11 4.15 -6.83
CA HIS A 103 -1.01 2.70 -6.67
C HIS A 103 -2.41 2.05 -6.75
N ALA A 104 -2.52 0.84 -7.31
CA ALA A 104 -3.80 0.15 -7.47
C ALA A 104 -4.57 -0.03 -6.15
N ALA A 105 -3.86 -0.29 -5.05
CA ALA A 105 -4.48 -0.43 -3.71
C ALA A 105 -5.21 0.83 -3.21
N THR A 106 -4.95 2.01 -3.80
CA THR A 106 -5.56 3.29 -3.40
C THR A 106 -6.65 3.76 -4.37
N GLU A 107 -7.00 2.96 -5.39
CA GLU A 107 -7.99 3.30 -6.42
C GLU A 107 -9.35 3.69 -5.82
N GLY A 108 -9.87 2.86 -4.91
CA GLY A 108 -11.18 3.13 -4.29
C GLY A 108 -11.22 4.46 -3.54
N LEU A 109 -10.10 4.89 -2.94
CA LEU A 109 -10.00 6.18 -2.26
C LEU A 109 -10.06 7.34 -3.26
N LEU A 110 -9.31 7.23 -4.37
CA LEU A 110 -9.31 8.23 -5.43
C LEU A 110 -10.69 8.36 -6.07
N LEU A 111 -11.29 7.24 -6.50
CA LEU A 111 -12.58 7.26 -7.19
C LEU A 111 -13.68 7.88 -6.32
N ARG A 112 -13.66 7.58 -5.01
CA ARG A 112 -14.58 8.22 -4.06
C ARG A 112 -14.41 9.74 -4.05
N TYR A 113 -13.18 10.23 -3.93
CA TYR A 113 -12.90 11.67 -3.98
C TYR A 113 -13.36 12.29 -5.30
N LEU A 114 -13.04 11.67 -6.44
CA LEU A 114 -13.43 12.19 -7.76
C LEU A 114 -14.95 12.29 -7.90
N ARG A 115 -15.72 11.31 -7.40
CA ARG A 115 -17.20 11.39 -7.39
C ARG A 115 -17.71 12.53 -6.52
N GLU A 116 -17.19 12.64 -5.30
CA GLU A 116 -17.58 13.69 -4.35
C GLU A 116 -17.30 15.10 -4.91
N GLN A 117 -16.26 15.26 -5.73
CA GLN A 117 -15.93 16.53 -6.40
C GLN A 117 -16.57 16.70 -7.79
N GLY A 118 -17.40 15.77 -8.26
CA GLY A 118 -17.98 15.83 -9.60
C GLY A 118 -16.94 15.74 -10.72
N LEU A 119 -15.83 15.04 -10.48
CA LEU A 119 -14.73 14.80 -11.42
C LEU A 119 -14.71 13.36 -11.97
N ASP A 120 -15.62 12.48 -11.53
CA ASP A 120 -15.80 11.13 -12.11
C ASP A 120 -16.72 11.20 -13.35
N ASN A 121 -16.25 11.87 -14.40
CA ASN A 121 -16.96 12.05 -15.67
C ASN A 121 -15.98 12.21 -16.85
N ALA A 122 -16.51 12.44 -18.06
CA ALA A 122 -15.71 12.55 -19.29
C ALA A 122 -14.65 13.67 -19.28
N TRP A 123 -14.77 14.67 -18.40
CA TRP A 123 -13.81 15.77 -18.24
C TRP A 123 -12.86 15.56 -17.04
N GLY A 124 -13.06 14.45 -16.31
CA GLY A 124 -12.25 14.01 -15.20
C GLY A 124 -10.84 13.58 -15.58
N PRO A 125 -9.96 13.37 -14.59
CA PRO A 125 -8.63 12.84 -14.83
C PRO A 125 -8.70 11.38 -15.28
N SER A 126 -7.83 10.98 -16.23
CA SER A 126 -7.60 9.56 -16.51
C SER A 126 -6.81 8.93 -15.35
N VAL A 127 -7.23 7.76 -14.88
CA VAL A 127 -6.54 7.03 -13.81
C VAL A 127 -5.46 6.11 -14.39
N VAL A 128 -4.22 6.25 -13.91
CA VAL A 128 -3.07 5.44 -14.33
C VAL A 128 -2.45 4.79 -13.10
N PHE A 129 -2.18 3.49 -13.19
CA PHE A 129 -1.56 2.75 -12.09
C PHE A 129 -0.04 2.75 -12.17
N SER A 130 0.57 2.88 -11.00
CA SER A 130 2.00 2.81 -10.77
C SER A 130 2.33 1.61 -9.88
N PRO A 131 3.50 0.97 -10.05
CA PRO A 131 3.93 -0.19 -9.25
C PRO A 131 4.18 0.14 -7.78
N SER A 132 4.32 1.42 -7.41
CA SER A 132 4.46 1.82 -6.01
C SER A 132 4.06 3.28 -5.79
N LYS A 133 3.79 3.65 -4.52
CA LYS A 133 3.50 5.04 -4.14
C LYS A 133 4.69 5.99 -4.43
N PRO A 134 5.96 5.63 -4.14
CA PRO A 134 7.10 6.45 -4.55
C PRO A 134 7.21 6.67 -6.06
N VAL A 135 6.97 5.64 -6.87
CA VAL A 135 6.98 5.78 -8.34
C VAL A 135 5.83 6.66 -8.82
N ALA A 136 4.66 6.56 -8.16
CA ALA A 136 3.52 7.43 -8.45
C ALA A 136 3.84 8.90 -8.13
N LEU A 137 4.48 9.17 -6.99
CA LEU A 137 4.92 10.51 -6.60
C LEU A 137 5.91 11.11 -7.59
N ALA A 138 6.91 10.33 -8.00
CA ALA A 138 7.88 10.77 -9.00
C ALA A 138 7.20 11.10 -10.34
N GLY A 139 6.31 10.24 -10.82
CA GLY A 139 5.55 10.51 -12.06
C GLY A 139 4.60 11.70 -11.92
N PHE A 140 3.97 11.88 -10.75
CA PHE A 140 3.12 13.03 -10.46
C PHE A 140 3.85 14.35 -10.63
N ILE A 141 5.06 14.44 -10.05
CA ILE A 141 5.92 15.62 -10.11
C ILE A 141 6.50 15.79 -11.52
N ASN A 142 7.19 14.78 -12.05
CA ASN A 142 7.94 14.91 -13.31
C ASN A 142 7.03 15.24 -14.50
N ASP A 143 5.88 14.55 -14.60
CA ASP A 143 4.98 14.73 -15.73
C ASP A 143 3.96 15.86 -15.50
N GLN A 144 4.01 16.52 -14.33
CA GLN A 144 3.04 17.53 -13.90
C GLN A 144 1.59 17.00 -14.02
N ASN A 145 1.35 15.78 -13.51
CA ASN A 145 0.03 15.17 -13.46
C ASN A 145 -0.85 15.86 -12.40
N ARG A 146 -2.17 15.65 -12.49
CA ARG A 146 -3.14 16.36 -11.66
C ARG A 146 -3.28 15.81 -10.26
N PHE A 147 -3.36 14.49 -10.09
CA PHE A 147 -3.58 13.89 -8.78
C PHE A 147 -2.61 12.75 -8.48
N THR A 148 -2.32 12.55 -7.20
CA THR A 148 -1.68 11.35 -6.68
C THR A 148 -2.13 11.07 -5.24
N ILE A 149 -1.93 9.84 -4.77
CA ILE A 149 -2.11 9.43 -3.37
C ILE A 149 -0.80 8.82 -2.91
N VAL A 150 -0.19 9.44 -1.90
CA VAL A 150 1.17 9.13 -1.44
C VAL A 150 1.24 9.14 0.08
N SER A 151 2.33 8.64 0.66
CA SER A 151 2.57 8.82 2.10
C SER A 151 2.73 10.31 2.40
N GLU A 152 1.97 10.81 3.38
CA GLU A 152 2.03 12.20 3.82
C GLU A 152 3.44 12.57 4.28
N GLU A 153 4.06 11.70 5.09
CA GLU A 153 5.42 11.91 5.59
C GLU A 153 6.45 12.00 4.46
N GLN A 154 6.30 11.20 3.40
CA GLN A 154 7.21 11.27 2.25
C GLN A 154 7.00 12.54 1.44
N PHE A 155 5.75 12.96 1.23
CA PHE A 155 5.44 14.17 0.49
C PHE A 155 5.96 15.43 1.21
N LEU A 156 5.74 15.53 2.52
CA LEU A 156 6.16 16.67 3.34
C LEU A 156 7.69 16.86 3.42
N LYS A 157 8.49 15.87 3.00
CA LYS A 157 9.96 16.00 2.91
C LYS A 157 10.43 16.60 1.59
N LEU A 158 9.54 16.78 0.63
CA LEU A 158 9.86 17.29 -0.70
C LEU A 158 9.62 18.80 -0.78
N PRO A 159 10.43 19.55 -1.56
CA PRO A 159 10.19 20.98 -1.81
C PRO A 159 8.80 21.24 -2.41
N GLU A 160 8.26 20.29 -3.18
CA GLU A 160 6.92 20.36 -3.75
C GLU A 160 5.81 20.48 -2.70
N SER A 161 6.04 20.07 -1.45
CA SER A 161 5.05 20.24 -0.38
C SER A 161 4.86 21.70 0.05
N GLU A 162 5.83 22.57 -0.24
CA GLU A 162 5.78 24.01 0.07
C GLU A 162 5.33 24.86 -1.13
N ASP A 163 5.33 24.29 -2.35
CA ASP A 163 4.89 25.00 -3.55
C ASP A 163 3.34 25.09 -3.59
N PRO A 164 2.76 26.31 -3.63
CA PRO A 164 1.31 26.52 -3.54
C PRO A 164 0.49 25.87 -4.67
N LYS A 165 1.14 25.44 -5.77
CA LYS A 165 0.44 24.70 -6.82
C LYS A 165 0.06 23.29 -6.38
N TYR A 166 0.80 22.66 -5.47
CA TYR A 166 0.51 21.34 -4.95
C TYR A 166 -0.28 21.48 -3.64
N GLN A 167 -1.52 21.00 -3.64
CA GLN A 167 -2.43 21.16 -2.51
C GLN A 167 -2.86 19.79 -2.01
N VAL A 168 -2.66 19.56 -0.71
CA VAL A 168 -3.25 18.40 -0.03
C VAL A 168 -4.75 18.63 0.06
N ARG A 169 -5.53 17.80 -0.64
CA ARG A 169 -6.99 17.88 -0.68
C ARG A 169 -7.64 17.05 0.43
N GLN A 170 -7.05 15.91 0.75
CA GLN A 170 -7.49 15.04 1.82
C GLN A 170 -6.28 14.40 2.51
N SER A 171 -6.36 14.30 3.83
CA SER A 171 -5.50 13.43 4.64
C SER A 171 -6.32 12.18 4.99
N LEU A 172 -5.77 11.01 4.69
CA LEU A 172 -6.47 9.72 4.69
C LEU A 172 -5.73 8.76 5.61
N GLN A 173 -6.42 8.20 6.59
CA GLN A 173 -5.85 7.21 7.51
C GLN A 173 -6.76 5.98 7.63
N PRO A 174 -6.89 5.18 6.56
CA PRO A 174 -7.76 4.01 6.58
C PRO A 174 -7.25 2.96 7.58
N GLN A 175 -8.19 2.23 8.18
CA GLN A 175 -7.88 1.04 8.97
C GLN A 175 -7.51 -0.12 8.03
N MET A 176 -6.53 -0.92 8.44
CA MET A 176 -6.15 -2.14 7.74
C MET A 176 -6.29 -3.34 8.67
N VAL A 177 -6.93 -4.40 8.17
CA VAL A 177 -6.91 -5.70 8.84
C VAL A 177 -5.63 -6.43 8.46
N TRP A 178 -4.95 -6.92 9.47
CA TRP A 178 -3.73 -7.72 9.37
C TRP A 178 -4.03 -9.14 9.84
N VAL A 179 -3.53 -10.10 9.09
CA VAL A 179 -3.64 -11.53 9.42
C VAL A 179 -2.26 -12.05 9.75
N VAL A 180 -2.15 -12.72 10.89
CA VAL A 180 -0.94 -13.44 11.28
C VAL A 180 -1.17 -14.92 11.02
N TYR A 181 -0.31 -15.50 10.20
CA TYR A 181 -0.27 -16.92 9.89
C TYR A 181 0.88 -17.61 10.64
N GLN A 182 0.63 -18.84 11.07
CA GLN A 182 1.65 -19.83 11.35
C GLN A 182 1.96 -20.59 10.06
N ILE A 183 3.24 -20.69 9.71
CA ILE A 183 3.72 -21.49 8.58
C ILE A 183 3.93 -22.93 9.09
N LYS A 184 3.32 -23.91 8.41
CA LYS A 184 3.29 -25.33 8.78
C LYS A 184 4.23 -26.18 7.93
#